data_AF-A0A960E3L3-F1
#
_entry.id   AF-A0A960E3L3-F1
#
_cell.length_a   1.000
_cell.length_b   1.000
_cell.length_c   1.000
_cell.angle_alpha   90.00
_cell.angle_beta   90.00
_cell.angle_gamma   90.00
#
_symmetry.space_group_name_H-M   'P 1'
#
loop_
_entity.id
_entity.type
_entity.pdbx_description
1 polymer ?
#
loop_
_entity_poly.entity_id
_entity_poly.type
_entity_poly.pdbx_seq_one_letter_code
_entity_poly.pdbx_strand_id
1 'polypeptide(L)' 'MCRRVQCPDCDRPTYAGCGNHVEQVLGDVPHADRCQGHAAAPRGEGGGFFGKLLGR' A
#
# COMPACT_ATOMS: atom_id res chain seq x y z
N MET A 1 2.82 6.96 -8.23
CA MET A 1 2.95 8.04 -7.22
C MET A 1 2.93 7.45 -5.84
N CYS A 2 4.02 7.56 -5.08
CA CYS A 2 4.04 7.17 -3.67
C CYS A 2 3.39 8.29 -2.86
N ARG A 3 2.48 7.93 -1.95
CA ARG A 3 1.80 8.91 -1.10
C ARG A 3 1.55 8.34 0.29
N ARG A 4 1.42 9.23 1.26
CA ARG A 4 0.98 8.90 2.61
C ARG A 4 -0.52 8.66 2.60
N VAL A 5 -0.96 7.61 3.29
CA VAL A 5 -2.37 7.26 3.49
C VAL A 5 -2.58 6.85 4.94
N GLN A 6 -3.81 6.91 5.46
CA GLN A 6 -4.12 6.26 6.73
C GLN A 6 -4.37 4.77 6.50
N CYS A 7 -3.89 3.95 7.43
CA CYS A 7 -4.19 2.52 7.44
C CYS A 7 -5.66 2.33 7.83
N PRO A 8 -6.47 1.59 7.06
CA PRO A 8 -7.88 1.36 7.40
C PRO A 8 -8.08 0.45 8.63
N ASP A 9 -7.06 -0.30 9.04
CA ASP A 9 -7.13 -1.23 10.17
C ASP A 9 -6.80 -0.58 11.52
N CYS A 10 -5.92 0.43 11.53
CA CYS A 10 -5.41 1.01 12.77
C CYS A 10 -5.36 2.54 12.78
N ASP A 11 -5.85 3.20 11.73
CA ASP A 11 -5.84 4.66 11.53
C ASP A 11 -4.46 5.34 11.59
N ARG A 12 -3.38 4.56 11.72
CA ARG A 12 -2.02 5.09 11.74
C ARG A 12 -1.54 5.44 10.33
N PRO A 13 -0.68 6.47 10.20
CA PRO A 13 -0.06 6.83 8.94
C PRO A 13 0.76 5.67 8.37
N THR A 14 0.52 5.39 7.08
CA THR A 14 1.21 4.37 6.30
C THR A 14 1.49 4.88 4.88
N TYR A 15 2.11 4.06 4.05
CA TYR A 15 2.46 4.41 2.67
C TYR A 15 1.67 3.60 1.66
N ALA A 16 1.36 4.20 0.52
CA ALA A 16 0.86 3.51 -0.66
C ALA A 16 1.75 3.83 -1.85
N GLY A 17 2.38 2.81 -2.44
CA GLY A 17 3.32 3.00 -3.55
C GLY A 17 4.24 1.79 -3.78
N CYS A 18 5.37 2.03 -4.43
CA CYS A 18 6.34 1.01 -4.83
C CYS A 18 7.38 0.66 -3.76
N GLY A 19 7.22 1.09 -2.50
CA GLY A 19 8.12 0.75 -1.38
C GLY A 19 9.49 1.46 -1.39
N ASN A 20 9.92 2.01 -2.53
CA ASN A 20 11.20 2.73 -2.63
C ASN A 20 11.18 4.13 -2.01
N HIS A 21 10.00 4.71 -1.79
CA HIS A 21 9.86 6.06 -1.27
C HIS A 21 9.23 6.09 0.14
N VAL A 22 9.36 5.02 0.92
CA VAL A 22 8.73 4.92 2.25
C VAL A 22 9.29 5.99 3.19
N GLU A 23 10.62 6.10 3.28
CA GLU A 23 11.27 7.09 4.15
C GLU A 23 11.02 8.53 3.71
N GLN A 24 10.84 8.76 2.40
CA GLN A 24 10.50 10.09 1.89
C GLN A 24 9.03 10.47 2.17
N VAL A 25 8.14 9.48 2.26
CA VAL A 25 6.70 9.66 2.49
C VAL A 25 6.34 9.70 3.98
N LEU A 26 7.09 8.97 4.82
CA LEU A 26 6.88 8.86 6.26
C LEU A 26 8.00 9.53 7.07
N GLY A 27 8.86 10.32 6.44
CA GLY A 27 10.02 10.94 7.08
C GLY A 27 9.65 11.94 8.19
N ASP A 28 8.48 12.56 8.12
CA ASP A 28 7.94 13.43 9.16
C ASP A 28 7.25 12.65 10.31
N VAL A 29 7.09 11.34 10.16
CA VAL A 29 6.39 10.47 11.11
C VAL A 29 7.40 9.68 11.94
N PRO A 30 7.39 9.80 13.27
CA PRO A 30 8.19 8.93 14.14
C PRO A 30 7.84 7.46 13.92
N HIS A 31 8.83 6.57 14.00
CA HIS A 31 8.60 5.13 13.80
C HIS A 31 7.53 4.54 14.72
N ALA A 32 7.38 5.09 15.94
CA ALA A 32 6.35 4.66 16.89
C ALA A 32 4.92 4.95 16.40
N ASP A 33 4.73 6.05 15.66
CA ASP A 33 3.45 6.49 15.12
C ASP A 33 3.15 5.92 13.74
N ARG A 34 4.12 5.28 13.08
CA ARG A 34 3.92 4.58 11.81
C ARG A 34 3.10 3.31 12.04
N CYS A 35 2.28 2.97 11.04
CA CYS A 35 1.63 1.66 11.00
C CYS A 35 2.70 0.55 10.99
N GLN A 36 2.62 -0.41 11.92
CA GLN A 36 3.62 -1.48 12.11
C GLN A 36 3.49 -2.66 11.14
N GLY A 37 2.70 -2.49 10.08
CA GLY A 37 2.39 -3.56 9.14
C GLY A 37 1.30 -4.45 9.70
N HIS A 38 0.08 -4.19 9.26
CA HIS A 38 -0.98 -5.18 9.30
C HIS A 38 -0.89 -5.97 8.00
N ALA A 39 -1.41 -7.20 7.99
CA ALA A 39 -1.54 -7.94 6.75
C ALA A 39 -2.49 -7.16 5.83
N ALA A 40 -1.94 -6.23 5.05
CA ALA A 40 -2.70 -5.49 4.07
C ALA A 40 -3.31 -6.54 3.15
N ALA A 41 -4.64 -6.58 3.09
CA ALA A 41 -5.35 -7.41 2.14
C ALA A 41 -4.66 -7.25 0.78
N PRO A 42 -4.31 -8.36 0.10
CA PRO A 42 -3.40 -8.37 -1.03
C PRO A 42 -3.84 -7.27 -2.00
N ARG A 43 -2.98 -6.28 -2.15
CA ARG A 43 -3.19 -5.14 -3.04
C ARG A 43 -3.34 -5.75 -4.42
N GLY A 44 -4.60 -5.89 -4.86
CA GLY A 44 -4.96 -6.67 -6.03
C GLY A 44 -3.99 -6.46 -7.17
N GLU A 45 -3.14 -7.46 -7.39
CA GLU A 45 -2.69 -7.80 -8.72
C GLU A 45 -3.97 -7.96 -9.54
N GLY A 46 -4.31 -6.92 -10.31
CA GLY A 46 -5.40 -6.97 -11.28
C GLY A 46 -5.03 -7.92 -12.41
N GLY A 47 -4.87 -9.19 -12.10
CA GLY A 47 -4.61 -10.30 -13.02
C GLY A 47 -5.71 -11.33 -12.89
N GLY A 48 -6.71 -11.24 -13.77
CA GLY A 48 -7.84 -12.18 -13.84
C GLY A 48 -9.14 -11.46 -13.53
N PHE A 49 -9.95 -11.12 -14.53
CA PHE A 49 -10.88 -12.10 -15.10
C PHE A 49 -11.06 -11.96 -16.63
N PHE A 50 -10.67 -10.82 -17.21
CA PHE A 50 -10.91 -10.52 -18.63
C PHE A 50 -9.82 -11.01 -19.59
N GLY A 51 -8.64 -11.40 -19.10
CA GLY A 51 -7.54 -11.92 -19.93
C GLY A 51 -7.75 -13.34 -20.47
N LYS A 52 -8.82 -14.04 -20.07
CA LYS A 52 -9.08 -15.44 -20.41
C LYS A 52 -10.23 -15.64 -21.40
N LEU A 53 -10.85 -14.56 -21.88
CA LEU A 53 -12.02 -14.62 -22.76
C LEU A 53 -11.76 -14.15 -24.21
N LEU A 54 -10.61 -13.56 -24.51
CA LEU A 54 -10.30 -12.96 -25.83
C LEU A 54 -9.22 -13.71 -26.64
N GLY A 55 -8.87 -14.94 -26.25
CA GLY A 55 -7.80 -15.73 -26.86
C GLY A 55 -8.26 -16.95 -27.67
N ARG A 56 -9.20 -16.77 -28.61
CA ARG A 56 -9.51 -17.77 -29.63
C ARG A 56 -9.17 -17.22 -31.01
#